data_AF-A0A1A9W6T6-F1
#
_entry.id   AF-A0A1A9W6T6-F1
#
_cell.length_a   1.000
_cell.length_b   1.000
_cell.length_c   1.000
_cell.angle_alpha   90.00
_cell.angle_beta   90.00
_cell.angle_gamma   90.00
#
_symmetry.space_group_name_H-M   'P 1'
#
loop_
_entity.id
_entity.type
_entity.pdbx_description
1 polymer ?
#
loop_
_entity_poly.entity_id
_entity_poly.type
_entity_poly.pdbx_seq_one_letter_code
_entity_poly.pdbx_strand_id
1 'polypeptide(L)'
;MANKVRIRNQFAVVLLWLLLTVTVYTKASTNCGYKSCPVSKKNLINVHLVPHSHDDVGWLKTVDEYYYGTRTIVQRAHVEGIIDTVVEELLKDERRR
;
A
#
# COMPACT_ATOMS: atom_id res chain seq x y z
N MET A 1 -43.72 -30.92 -14.59
CA MET A 1 -43.05 -30.47 -13.35
C MET A 1 -41.60 -29.99 -13.53
N ALA A 2 -40.89 -30.37 -14.62
CA ALA A 2 -39.50 -29.99 -14.88
C ALA A 2 -39.24 -28.47 -15.10
N ASN A 3 -40.18 -27.72 -15.70
CA ASN A 3 -40.01 -26.28 -15.94
C ASN A 3 -39.99 -25.43 -14.65
N LYS A 4 -40.67 -25.88 -13.59
CA LYS A 4 -40.71 -25.16 -12.29
C LYS A 4 -39.36 -25.24 -11.55
N VAL A 5 -38.63 -26.35 -11.72
CA VAL A 5 -37.29 -26.57 -11.16
C VAL A 5 -36.23 -25.78 -11.94
N ARG A 6 -36.34 -25.76 -13.28
CA ARG A 6 -35.44 -24.98 -14.15
C ARG A 6 -35.52 -23.48 -13.84
N ILE A 7 -36.72 -22.93 -13.65
CA ILE A 7 -36.93 -21.51 -13.32
C ILE A 7 -36.38 -21.16 -11.92
N ARG A 8 -36.59 -22.02 -10.91
CA ARG A 8 -36.00 -21.85 -9.57
C ARG A 8 -34.47 -21.79 -9.58
N ASN A 9 -33.84 -22.61 -10.43
CA ASN A 9 -32.39 -22.64 -10.57
C ASN A 9 -31.85 -21.38 -11.28
N GLN A 10 -32.58 -20.85 -12.26
CA GLN A 10 -32.22 -19.59 -12.93
C GLN A 10 -32.28 -18.39 -11.97
N PHE A 11 -33.31 -18.30 -11.11
CA PHE A 11 -33.39 -17.22 -10.13
C PHE A 11 -32.27 -17.27 -9.08
N ALA A 12 -31.90 -18.47 -8.61
CA ALA A 12 -30.80 -18.64 -7.66
C ALA A 12 -29.44 -18.24 -8.27
N VAL A 13 -29.20 -18.57 -9.54
CA VAL A 13 -27.97 -18.17 -10.26
C VAL A 13 -27.92 -16.65 -10.44
N VAL A 14 -29.03 -16.01 -10.84
CA VAL A 14 -29.08 -14.54 -10.99
C VAL A 14 -28.84 -13.83 -9.66
N LEU A 15 -29.41 -14.33 -8.55
CA LEU A 15 -29.19 -13.76 -7.22
C LEU A 15 -27.74 -13.93 -6.75
N LEU A 16 -27.10 -15.07 -7.06
CA LEU A 16 -25.70 -15.32 -6.75
C LEU A 16 -24.77 -14.39 -7.55
N TRP A 17 -25.07 -14.15 -8.83
CA TRP A 17 -24.38 -13.17 -9.66
C TRP A 17 -24.57 -11.74 -9.13
N LEU A 18 -25.77 -11.36 -8.72
CA LEU A 18 -26.04 -10.07 -8.09
C LEU A 18 -25.24 -9.90 -6.79
N LEU A 19 -25.24 -10.91 -5.92
CA LEU A 19 -24.49 -10.89 -4.66
C LEU A 19 -22.97 -10.81 -4.88
N LEU A 20 -22.44 -11.54 -5.87
CA LEU A 20 -21.04 -11.47 -6.29
C LEU A 20 -20.67 -10.10 -6.85
N THR A 21 -21.54 -9.49 -7.66
CA THR A 21 -21.28 -8.13 -8.17
C THR A 21 -21.30 -7.10 -7.04
N VAL A 22 -22.26 -7.16 -6.11
CA VAL A 22 -22.33 -6.23 -4.97
C VAL A 22 -21.10 -6.34 -4.05
N THR A 23 -20.59 -7.55 -3.80
CA THR A 23 -19.37 -7.73 -2.99
C THR A 23 -18.09 -7.25 -3.67
N VAL A 24 -18.02 -7.25 -5.01
CA VAL A 24 -16.87 -6.72 -5.77
C VAL A 24 -16.87 -5.18 -5.86
N TYR A 25 -18.05 -4.55 -5.73
CA TYR A 25 -18.20 -3.10 -5.91
C TYR A 25 -17.86 -2.24 -4.69
N THR A 26 -17.56 -2.81 -3.51
CA THR A 26 -17.01 -2.04 -2.39
C THR A 26 -15.52 -1.77 -2.61
N LYS A 27 -15.19 -1.02 -3.66
CA LYS A 27 -13.86 -0.45 -3.87
C LYS A 27 -13.59 0.56 -2.77
N ALA A 28 -12.48 0.38 -2.06
CA ALA A 28 -11.98 1.34 -1.09
C ALA A 28 -11.83 2.72 -1.74
N SER A 29 -12.47 3.73 -1.14
CA SER A 29 -12.25 5.13 -1.49
C SER A 29 -10.83 5.51 -1.07
N THR A 30 -9.87 5.43 -1.99
CA THR A 30 -8.51 5.92 -1.77
C THR A 30 -8.52 7.44 -1.79
N ASN A 31 -8.54 8.06 -0.61
CA ASN A 31 -8.27 9.48 -0.49
C ASN A 31 -6.86 9.76 -1.07
N CYS A 32 -6.76 10.63 -2.07
CA CYS A 32 -5.51 10.99 -2.73
C CYS A 32 -5.21 12.49 -2.57
N GLY A 33 -3.95 12.87 -2.81
CA GLY A 33 -3.50 14.27 -2.70
C GLY A 33 -3.70 14.84 -1.29
N TYR A 34 -4.12 16.10 -1.19
CA TYR A 34 -4.32 16.77 0.10
C TYR A 34 -5.36 16.09 1.02
N LYS A 35 -6.26 15.28 0.46
CA LYS A 35 -7.26 14.54 1.23
C LYS A 35 -6.65 13.37 2.04
N SER A 36 -5.41 12.97 1.77
CA SER A 36 -4.72 11.91 2.52
C SER A 36 -3.80 12.44 3.64
N CYS A 37 -3.65 13.77 3.75
CA CYS A 37 -2.81 14.39 4.77
C CYS A 37 -3.35 14.10 6.19
N PRO A 38 -2.48 13.84 7.19
CA PRO A 38 -2.90 13.74 8.58
C PRO A 38 -3.59 15.02 9.07
N VAL A 39 -4.69 14.86 9.82
CA VAL A 39 -5.45 16.00 10.34
C VAL A 39 -4.70 16.65 11.51
N SER A 40 -4.39 17.94 11.37
CA SER A 40 -3.81 18.77 12.44
C SER A 40 -4.86 19.16 13.48
N LYS A 41 -4.44 19.30 14.75
CA LYS A 41 -5.28 19.79 15.84
C LYS A 41 -5.21 21.32 15.94
N LYS A 42 -6.38 21.98 15.89
CA LYS A 42 -6.49 23.43 16.04
C LYS A 42 -6.09 23.86 17.47
N ASN A 43 -5.49 25.04 17.60
CA ASN A 43 -5.07 25.64 18.88
C ASN A 43 -4.01 24.84 19.65
N LEU A 44 -3.33 23.89 19.00
CA LEU A 44 -2.18 23.17 19.53
C LEU A 44 -1.00 23.29 18.58
N ILE A 45 0.21 23.08 19.10
CA ILE A 45 1.39 22.90 18.24
C ILE A 45 1.26 21.54 17.56
N ASN A 46 1.39 21.53 16.24
CA ASN A 46 1.37 20.31 15.43
C ASN A 46 2.80 19.99 15.03
N VAL A 47 3.33 18.86 15.52
CA VAL A 47 4.64 18.34 15.14
C VAL A 47 4.44 17.24 14.12
N HIS A 48 5.00 17.43 12.93
CA HIS A 48 4.95 16.45 11.86
C HIS A 48 6.26 15.68 11.85
N LEU A 49 6.19 14.40 12.19
CA LEU A 49 7.32 13.49 12.01
C LEU A 49 7.32 13.04 10.55
N VAL A 50 8.44 13.26 9.86
CA VAL A 50 8.63 12.90 8.45
C VAL A 50 9.80 11.92 8.39
N PRO A 51 9.55 10.59 8.53
CA PRO A 51 10.58 9.59 8.33
C PRO A 51 11.10 9.65 6.89
N HIS A 52 12.42 9.57 6.71
CA HIS A 52 13.02 9.52 5.39
C HIS A 52 14.38 8.82 5.43
N SER A 53 14.81 8.27 4.29
CA SER A 53 16.20 7.90 4.02
C SER A 53 16.79 8.88 3.00
N HIS A 54 18.09 9.16 3.12
CA HIS A 54 18.83 9.90 2.11
C HIS A 54 19.73 8.91 1.38
N ASP A 55 19.35 8.55 0.15
CA ASP A 55 20.03 7.54 -0.64
C ASP A 55 20.70 8.20 -1.85
N ASP A 56 22.02 8.35 -1.80
CA ASP A 56 22.80 8.99 -2.86
C ASP A 56 22.82 8.13 -4.13
N VAL A 57 22.48 8.74 -5.27
CA VAL A 57 22.47 8.10 -6.60
C VAL A 57 23.88 8.08 -7.22
N GLY A 58 24.85 7.60 -6.44
CA GLY A 58 26.27 7.67 -6.75
C GLY A 58 26.98 8.79 -5.98
N TRP A 59 27.92 8.41 -5.12
CA TRP A 59 28.77 9.31 -4.32
C TRP A 59 30.11 8.64 -4.03
N LEU A 60 30.23 7.89 -2.92
CA LEU A 60 31.41 7.09 -2.60
C LEU A 60 31.37 5.70 -3.24
N LYS A 61 30.16 5.24 -3.56
CA LYS A 61 29.87 3.98 -4.27
C LYS A 61 29.12 4.28 -5.56
N THR A 62 29.12 3.33 -6.48
CA THR A 62 28.25 3.39 -7.67
C THR A 62 26.79 3.15 -7.29
N VAL A 63 25.87 3.45 -8.21
CA VAL A 63 24.43 3.22 -8.02
C VAL A 63 24.15 1.75 -7.66
N ASP A 64 24.70 0.80 -8.42
CA ASP A 64 24.47 -0.63 -8.18
C ASP A 64 25.08 -1.09 -6.85
N GLU A 65 26.24 -0.54 -6.49
CA GLU A 65 26.88 -0.87 -5.21
C GLU A 65 26.04 -0.37 -4.03
N TYR A 66 25.43 0.81 -4.12
CA TYR A 66 24.44 1.29 -3.14
C TYR A 66 23.16 0.44 -3.15
N TYR A 67 22.64 0.14 -4.33
CA TYR A 67 21.39 -0.61 -4.49
C TYR A 67 21.48 -2.01 -3.89
N TYR A 68 22.51 -2.78 -4.24
CA TYR A 68 22.73 -4.16 -3.77
C TYR A 68 23.51 -4.27 -2.45
N GLY A 69 23.97 -3.15 -1.90
CA GLY A 69 24.66 -3.16 -0.61
C GLY A 69 26.07 -3.74 -0.61
N THR A 70 26.75 -3.77 -1.76
CA THR A 70 28.12 -4.29 -1.88
C THR A 70 29.17 -3.29 -1.40
N ARG A 71 30.44 -3.71 -1.30
CA ARG A 71 31.57 -2.85 -0.84
C ARG A 71 31.31 -2.12 0.49
N THR A 72 30.77 -2.85 1.46
CA THR A 72 30.41 -2.32 2.79
C THR A 72 31.58 -1.73 3.58
N ILE A 73 32.82 -2.06 3.22
CA ILE A 73 34.05 -1.46 3.77
C ILE A 73 34.14 0.03 3.41
N VAL A 74 33.68 0.44 2.21
CA VAL A 74 33.65 1.85 1.79
C VAL A 74 32.53 2.59 2.53
N GLN A 75 31.32 2.04 2.48
CA GLN A 75 30.16 2.58 3.17
C GLN A 75 29.11 1.48 3.37
N ARG A 76 28.53 1.42 4.58
CA ARG A 76 27.43 0.51 4.92
C ARG A 76 26.10 1.13 4.50
N ALA A 77 25.63 0.79 3.31
CA ALA A 77 24.34 1.23 2.77
C ALA A 77 23.82 0.18 1.78
N HIS A 78 22.50 -0.08 1.79
CA HIS A 78 21.80 -1.10 1.00
C HIS A 78 20.36 -0.64 0.71
N VAL A 79 20.12 -0.05 -0.46
CA VAL A 79 18.84 0.61 -0.80
C VAL A 79 17.71 -0.39 -0.99
N GLU A 80 17.98 -1.53 -1.62
CA GLU A 80 16.99 -2.61 -1.75
C GLU A 80 16.43 -3.04 -0.38
N GLY A 81 17.29 -3.29 0.61
CA GLY A 81 16.86 -3.62 1.96
C GLY A 81 16.09 -2.50 2.68
N ILE A 82 16.43 -1.23 2.41
CA ILE A 82 15.66 -0.07 2.92
C ILE A 82 14.24 -0.10 2.36
N ILE A 83 14.09 -0.28 1.05
CA ILE A 83 12.77 -0.32 0.40
C ILE A 83 11.95 -1.52 0.90
N ASP A 84 12.55 -2.71 0.94
CA ASP A 84 11.86 -3.94 1.39
C ASP A 84 11.30 -3.78 2.80
N THR A 85 12.14 -3.32 3.74
CA THR A 85 11.74 -3.14 5.14
C THR A 85 10.71 -2.01 5.30
N VAL A 86 10.84 -0.90 4.57
CA VAL A 86 9.85 0.19 4.62
C VAL A 86 8.49 -0.30 4.11
N VAL A 87 8.44 -1.05 3.02
CA VAL A 87 7.18 -1.62 2.49
C VAL A 87 6.54 -2.54 3.53
N GLU A 88 7.30 -3.45 4.13
CA GLU A 88 6.80 -4.32 5.20
C GLU A 88 6.26 -3.53 6.40
N GLU A 89 6.97 -2.49 6.85
CA GLU A 89 6.56 -1.69 8.00
C GLU A 89 5.33 -0.81 7.70
N LEU A 90 5.17 -0.31 6.49
CA LEU A 90 3.97 0.45 6.08
C LEU A 90 2.72 -0.44 6.00
N LEU A 91 2.88 -1.70 5.60
CA LEU A 91 1.77 -2.67 5.58
C LEU A 91 1.28 -3.04 6.99
N LYS A 92 2.11 -2.89 8.03
CA LYS A 92 1.76 -3.21 9.43
C LYS A 92 0.90 -2.14 10.12
N ASP A 93 1.00 -0.87 9.72
CA ASP A 93 0.22 0.22 10.30
C ASP A 93 -0.05 1.32 9.26
N GLU A 94 -1.32 1.46 8.86
CA GLU A 94 -1.79 2.46 7.88
C GLU A 94 -1.56 3.92 8.30
N ARG A 95 -1.20 4.19 9.56
CA ARG A 95 -0.85 5.53 10.05
C ARG A 95 0.61 5.89 9.80
N ARG A 96 1.48 4.92 9.51
CA ARG A 96 2.88 5.18 9.17
C ARG A 96 3.00 5.86 7.81
N ARG A 97 4.06 6.62 7.64
CA ARG A 97 4.38 7.41 6.45
C ARG A 97 5.86 7.30 6.17
#